data_AF-A0A9P8L224-F1
#
_entry.id   AF-A0A9P8L224-F1
#
_cell.length_a   1.000
_cell.length_b   1.000
_cell.length_c   1.000
_cell.angle_alpha   90.00
_cell.angle_beta   90.00
_cell.angle_gamma   90.00
#
_symmetry.space_group_name_H-M   'P 1'
#
loop_
_entity.id
_entity.type
_entity.pdbx_description
1 polymer ?
#
loop_
_entity_poly.entity_id
_entity_poly.type
_entity_poly.pdbx_seq_one_letter_code
_entity_poly.pdbx_strand_id
1 'polypeptide(L)'
;MNSLFNSALKQSSAVRRDLDVFSEKPLTFSPALQGQLSASLTSLSRTIDDYDSMAKRELVPAKQEKAFERVKTFRTELLEFRQQLERLKGEKDDAVMDQHLSTTFLIDD
;
A
#
# COMPACT_ATOMS: atom_id res chain seq x y z
N MET A 1 11.80 -19.89 11.91
CA MET A 1 10.97 -19.06 11.01
C MET A 1 11.15 -17.61 11.44
N ASN A 2 11.38 -16.65 10.54
CA ASN A 2 11.60 -15.24 10.92
C ASN A 2 10.25 -14.51 11.00
N SER A 3 9.83 -14.13 12.22
CA SER A 3 8.52 -13.55 12.48
C SER A 3 8.34 -12.19 11.78
N LEU A 4 9.34 -11.32 11.80
CA LEU A 4 9.29 -10.00 11.16
C LEU A 4 9.14 -10.09 9.65
N PHE A 5 9.91 -10.98 9.00
CA PHE A 5 9.75 -11.27 7.57
C PHE A 5 8.33 -11.74 7.24
N ASN A 6 7.80 -12.71 8.00
CA ASN A 6 6.46 -13.24 7.76
C ASN A 6 5.38 -12.17 7.97
N SER A 7 5.55 -11.27 8.95
CA SER A 7 4.65 -10.15 9.18
C SER A 7 4.69 -9.16 8.01
N ALA A 8 5.87 -8.75 7.55
CA ALA A 8 6.03 -7.86 6.40
C ALA A 8 5.41 -8.47 5.13
N LEU A 9 5.62 -9.77 4.89
CA LEU A 9 5.04 -10.48 3.76
C LEU A 9 3.51 -10.48 3.79
N LYS A 10 2.92 -10.76 4.95
CA LYS A 10 1.45 -10.75 5.13
C LYS A 10 0.87 -9.35 4.96
N GLN A 11 1.52 -8.33 5.54
CA GLN A 11 1.11 -6.94 5.42
C GLN A 11 1.21 -6.45 3.96
N SER A 12 2.31 -6.73 3.26
CA SER A 12 2.47 -6.41 1.82
C SER A 12 1.38 -7.07 0.98
N SER A 13 1.11 -8.36 1.22
CA SER A 13 0.05 -9.10 0.51
C SER A 13 -1.35 -8.53 0.77
N ALA A 14 -1.63 -8.06 1.98
CA ALA A 14 -2.91 -7.43 2.32
C ALA A 14 -3.05 -6.07 1.63
N VAL A 15 -2.03 -5.22 1.71
CA VAL A 15 -1.99 -3.90 1.06
C VAL A 15 -2.18 -4.02 -0.45
N ARG A 16 -1.49 -4.97 -1.10
CA ARG A 16 -1.65 -5.24 -2.53
C ARG A 16 -3.09 -5.58 -2.88
N ARG A 17 -3.71 -6.51 -2.13
CA ARG A 17 -5.10 -6.91 -2.37
C ARG A 17 -6.07 -5.73 -2.21
N ASP A 18 -5.88 -4.90 -1.19
CA ASP A 18 -6.73 -3.73 -0.97
C ASP A 18 -6.60 -2.73 -2.13
N LEU A 19 -5.37 -2.46 -2.58
CA LEU A 19 -5.09 -1.60 -3.74
C LEU A 19 -5.73 -2.15 -5.02
N ASP A 20 -5.60 -3.46 -5.28
CA ASP A 20 -6.21 -4.11 -6.45
C ASP A 20 -7.73 -3.95 -6.43
N VAL A 21 -8.38 -4.22 -5.28
CA VAL A 21 -9.84 -4.05 -5.10
C VAL A 21 -10.29 -2.62 -5.36
N PHE A 22 -9.54 -1.62 -4.89
CA PHE A 22 -9.91 -0.21 -5.08
C PHE A 22 -9.66 0.27 -6.51
N SER A 23 -8.66 -0.27 -7.19
CA SER A 23 -8.41 0.03 -8.62
C SER A 23 -9.54 -0.43 -9.53
N GLU A 24 -10.19 -1.55 -9.22
CA GLU A 24 -11.34 -2.04 -9.98
C GLU A 24 -12.61 -1.21 -9.74
N LYS A 25 -12.73 -0.57 -8.57
CA LYS A 25 -13.94 0.14 -8.14
C LYS A 25 -13.61 1.49 -7.48
N PRO A 26 -13.17 2.51 -8.24
CA PRO A 26 -12.70 3.78 -7.69
C PRO A 26 -13.71 4.47 -6.77
N LEU A 27 -15.01 4.44 -7.10
CA LEU A 27 -16.08 5.04 -6.31
C LEU A 27 -16.25 4.42 -4.91
N THR A 28 -15.79 3.19 -4.70
CA THR A 28 -15.83 2.53 -3.38
C THR A 28 -14.70 2.98 -2.46
N PHE A 29 -13.71 3.74 -2.98
CA PHE A 29 -12.51 4.14 -2.26
C PHE A 29 -12.75 5.34 -1.31
N SER A 30 -13.61 5.13 -0.32
CA SER A 30 -14.03 6.16 0.64
C SER A 30 -12.87 6.74 1.48
N PRO A 31 -13.02 7.95 2.06
CA PRO A 31 -12.00 8.53 2.94
C PRO A 31 -11.60 7.64 4.12
N ALA A 32 -12.54 6.87 4.67
CA ALA A 32 -12.25 5.92 5.75
C ALA A 32 -11.29 4.82 5.29
N LEU A 33 -11.51 4.27 4.09
CA LEU A 33 -10.65 3.23 3.50
C LEU A 33 -9.28 3.79 3.09
N GLN A 34 -9.23 5.03 2.62
CA GLN A 34 -7.96 5.75 2.37
C GLN A 34 -7.14 5.89 3.66
N GLY A 35 -7.78 6.26 4.77
CA GLY A 35 -7.15 6.34 6.09
C GLY A 35 -6.66 4.98 6.59
N GLN A 36 -7.49 3.94 6.44
CA GLN A 36 -7.11 2.57 6.81
C GLN A 36 -5.89 2.07 6.01
N LEU A 37 -5.88 2.28 4.69
CA LEU A 37 -4.77 1.87 3.83
C LEU A 37 -3.49 2.66 4.15
N SER A 38 -3.61 3.96 4.45
CA SER A 38 -2.48 4.79 4.90
C SER A 38 -1.89 4.29 6.22
N ALA A 39 -2.73 3.84 7.15
CA ALA A 39 -2.31 3.23 8.41
C ALA A 39 -1.60 1.88 8.17
N SER A 40 -2.14 1.03 7.28
CA SER A 40 -1.52 -0.24 6.88
C SER A 40 -0.12 -0.03 6.26
N LEU A 41 0.04 0.96 5.37
CA LEU A 41 1.34 1.33 4.78
C LEU A 41 2.34 1.81 5.84
N THR A 42 1.86 2.57 6.83
CA THR A 42 2.68 3.02 7.96
C THR A 42 3.14 1.84 8.82
N SER A 43 2.24 0.89 9.11
CA SER A 43 2.57 -0.33 9.84
C SER A 43 3.57 -1.22 9.09
N LEU A 44 3.41 -1.34 7.77
CA LEU A 44 4.35 -2.06 6.92
C LEU A 44 5.74 -1.42 6.95
N SER A 45 5.82 -0.09 6.83
CA SER A 45 7.08 0.66 6.94
C SER A 45 7.81 0.34 8.25
N ARG A 46 7.12 0.39 9.40
CA ARG A 46 7.71 0.08 10.70
C ARG A 46 8.22 -1.36 10.77
N THR A 47 7.43 -2.32 10.27
CA THR A 47 7.82 -3.73 10.26
C THR A 47 9.06 -3.98 9.40
N ILE A 48 9.18 -3.27 8.26
CA ILE A 48 10.37 -3.31 7.39
C ILE A 48 11.59 -2.76 8.12
N ASP A 49 11.45 -1.63 8.84
CA ASP A 49 12.55 -1.00 9.57
C ASP A 49 13.01 -1.86 10.76
N ASP A 50 12.08 -2.52 11.45
CA ASP A 50 12.40 -3.51 12.49
C ASP A 50 13.14 -4.71 11.89
N TYR A 51 12.70 -5.19 10.72
CA TYR A 51 13.35 -6.29 10.03
C TYR A 51 14.76 -5.93 9.53
N ASP A 52 14.95 -4.71 9.00
CA ASP A 52 16.25 -4.17 8.59
C ASP A 52 17.21 -4.04 9.79
N SER A 53 16.70 -3.53 10.91
CA SER A 53 17.47 -3.43 12.16
C SER A 53 17.90 -4.80 12.69
N MET A 54 17.05 -5.81 12.54
CA MET A 54 17.39 -7.20 12.88
C MET A 54 18.40 -7.79 11.88
N ALA A 55 18.25 -7.52 10.58
CA ALA A 55 19.18 -8.00 9.54
C ALA A 55 20.61 -7.49 9.74
N LYS A 56 20.76 -6.23 10.18
CA LYS A 56 22.08 -5.64 10.52
C LYS A 56 22.81 -6.35 11.66
N ARG A 57 22.08 -7.07 12.52
CA ARG A 57 22.63 -7.83 13.66
C ARG A 57 22.83 -9.32 13.36
N GLU A 58 22.40 -9.80 12.20
CA GLU A 58 22.60 -11.18 11.78
C GLU A 58 24.10 -11.44 11.54
N LEU A 59 24.63 -12.49 12.17
CA LEU A 59 26.06 -12.81 12.15
C LEU A 59 26.45 -13.73 10.99
N VAL A 60 25.49 -14.48 10.43
CA VAL A 60 25.74 -15.37 9.30
C VAL A 60 25.66 -14.56 8.01
N PRO A 61 26.78 -14.35 7.27
CA PRO A 61 26.81 -13.43 6.13
C PRO A 61 25.76 -13.74 5.05
N ALA A 62 25.63 -15.01 4.68
CA ALA A 62 24.64 -15.44 3.68
C ALA A 62 23.18 -15.19 4.11
N LYS A 63 22.88 -15.25 5.42
CA LYS A 63 21.53 -14.92 5.92
C LYS A 63 21.30 -13.42 5.96
N GLN A 64 22.33 -12.66 6.31
CA GLN A 64 22.29 -11.20 6.33
C GLN A 64 22.07 -10.64 4.91
N GLU A 65 22.86 -11.10 3.92
CA GLU A 65 22.71 -10.70 2.52
C GLU A 65 21.29 -10.95 2.01
N LYS A 66 20.78 -12.17 2.22
CA LYS A 66 19.39 -12.52 1.87
C LYS A 66 18.35 -11.65 2.60
N ALA A 67 18.61 -11.27 3.85
CA ALA A 67 17.73 -10.38 4.58
C ALA A 67 17.74 -8.96 4.00
N PHE A 68 18.90 -8.44 3.59
CA PHE A 68 19.01 -7.14 2.92
C PHE A 68 18.33 -7.11 1.55
N GLU A 69 18.45 -8.17 0.76
CA GLU A 69 17.69 -8.29 -0.50
C GLU A 69 16.19 -8.20 -0.25
N ARG A 70 15.68 -8.90 0.77
CA ARG A 70 14.26 -8.85 1.15
C ARG A 70 13.84 -7.46 1.62
N VAL A 71 14.66 -6.80 2.42
CA VAL A 71 14.41 -5.40 2.85
C VAL A 71 14.32 -4.49 1.64
N LYS A 72 15.24 -4.63 0.67
CA LYS A 72 15.21 -3.86 -0.58
C LYS A 72 13.91 -4.11 -1.33
N THR A 73 13.50 -5.36 -1.52
CA THR A 73 12.22 -5.71 -2.16
C THR A 73 11.04 -5.05 -1.45
N PHE A 74 10.92 -5.19 -0.13
CA PHE A 74 9.80 -4.59 0.60
C PHE A 74 9.79 -3.06 0.54
N ARG A 75 10.96 -2.40 0.54
CA ARG A 75 11.04 -0.94 0.38
C ARG A 75 10.60 -0.49 -1.01
N THR A 76 10.95 -1.24 -2.06
CA THR A 76 10.44 -1.00 -3.41
C THR A 76 8.92 -1.17 -3.47
N GLU A 77 8.39 -2.29 -2.96
CA GLU A 77 6.93 -2.53 -2.91
C GLU A 77 6.20 -1.42 -2.15
N LEU A 78 6.72 -1.01 -0.98
CA LEU A 78 6.13 0.07 -0.18
C LEU A 78 6.06 1.40 -0.95
N LEU A 79 7.10 1.73 -1.72
CA LEU A 79 7.11 2.93 -2.56
C LEU A 79 6.05 2.83 -3.67
N GLU A 80 5.99 1.69 -4.35
CA GLU A 80 4.99 1.43 -5.40
C GLU A 80 3.56 1.53 -4.86
N PHE A 81 3.30 0.94 -3.69
CA PHE A 81 2.00 1.01 -3.03
C PHE A 81 1.61 2.44 -2.65
N ARG A 82 2.56 3.26 -2.18
CA ARG A 82 2.30 4.69 -1.91
C ARG A 82 1.95 5.44 -3.19
N GLN A 83 2.65 5.17 -4.28
CA GLN A 83 2.33 5.78 -5.57
C GLN A 83 0.97 5.33 -6.12
N GLN A 84 0.62 4.06 -5.96
CA GLN A 84 -0.71 3.54 -6.33
C GLN A 84 -1.81 4.20 -5.51
N LEU A 85 -1.63 4.34 -4.19
CA LEU A 85 -2.57 5.05 -3.33
C LEU A 85 -2.83 6.48 -3.81
N GLU A 86 -1.79 7.24 -4.14
CA GLU A 86 -1.96 8.61 -4.64
C GLU A 86 -2.69 8.65 -5.98
N ARG A 87 -2.43 7.71 -6.90
CA ARG A 87 -3.19 7.60 -8.15
C ARG A 87 -4.66 7.31 -7.92
N LEU A 88 -4.98 6.34 -7.05
CA LEU A 88 -6.37 5.98 -6.73
C LEU A 88 -7.17 7.13 -6.12
N LYS A 89 -6.52 8.00 -5.34
CA LYS A 89 -7.16 9.22 -4.83
C LYS A 89 -7.55 10.16 -5.97
N GLY A 90 -6.65 10.38 -6.92
CA GLY A 90 -6.92 11.20 -8.11
C GLY A 90 -8.05 10.62 -8.97
N GLU A 91 -7.98 9.33 -9.30
CA GLU A 91 -9.01 8.63 -10.09
C GLU A 91 -10.40 8.70 -9.43
N LYS A 92 -10.45 8.65 -8.09
CA LYS A 92 -11.71 8.82 -7.37
C LYS A 92 -12.25 10.24 -7.49
N ASP A 93 -11.40 11.24 -7.33
CA ASP A 93 -11.81 12.64 -7.38
C ASP A 93 -12.33 13.01 -8.78
N ASP A 94 -11.67 12.52 -9.83
CA ASP A 94 -12.13 12.63 -11.22
C ASP A 94 -13.49 11.95 -11.42
N ALA A 95 -13.65 10.70 -10.95
CA ALA A 95 -14.91 9.96 -11.07
C ALA A 95 -16.09 10.63 -10.34
N VAL A 96 -15.83 11.29 -9.20
CA VAL A 96 -16.87 12.07 -8.48
C VAL A 96 -17.25 13.33 -9.26
N MET A 97 -16.26 14.01 -9.86
CA MET A 97 -16.51 15.20 -10.67
C MET A 97 -17.38 14.88 -11.89
N ASP A 98 -17.08 13.80 -12.62
CA ASP A 98 -17.86 13.35 -13.78
C ASP A 98 -19.31 12.99 -13.42
N GLN A 99 -19.54 12.34 -12.27
CA GLN A 99 -20.89 12.07 -11.78
C GLN A 99 -21.67 13.35 -11.47
N HIS A 100 -21.01 14.35 -10.89
CA HIS A 100 -21.67 15.61 -10.54
C HIS A 100 -22.06 16.41 -11.80
N LEU A 101 -21.18 16.46 -12.80
CA LEU A 101 -21.46 17.10 -14.09
C LEU A 101 -22.64 16.42 -14.82
N SER A 102 -22.66 15.09 -14.84
CA SER A 102 -23.73 14.30 -15.46
C SER A 102 -25.10 14.50 -14.78
N THR A 103 -25.11 14.63 -13.46
CA THR A 103 -26.36 14.84 -12.68
C THR A 103 -26.93 16.25 -12.91
N THR A 104 -26.07 17.25 -13.07
CA THR A 104 -26.49 18.64 -13.26
C THR A 104 -27.15 18.84 -14.62
N PHE A 105 -26.68 18.17 -15.67
CA PHE A 105 -27.25 18.27 -17.02
C PHE A 105 -28.65 17.63 -17.19
N LEU A 106 -29.10 16.78 -16.26
CA LEU A 106 -30.40 16.11 -16.33
C LEU A 106 -31.54 16.86 -15.64
N ILE A 107 -31.27 18.01 -15.01
CA ILE A 107 -32.26 18.79 -14.25
C ILE A 107 -32.81 19.97 -15.08
N ASP A 108 -32.18 20.33 -16.20
CA ASP A 108 -32.52 21.50 -17.03
C ASP A 108 -33.35 21.18 -18.30
N ASP A 109 -33.85 19.95 -18.49
CA ASP A 109 -34.79 19.52 -19.57
C ASP A 109 -36.15 19.05 -18.99
#